data_AF-A0A931VHP9-F1
#
_entry.id   AF-A0A931VHP9-F1
#
_cell.length_a   1.000
_cell.length_b   1.000
_cell.length_c   1.000
_cell.angle_alpha   90.00
_cell.angle_beta   90.00
_cell.angle_gamma   90.00
#
_symmetry.space_group_name_H-M   'P 1'
#
loop_
_entity.id
_entity.type
_entity.pdbx_description
1 polymer ?
#
loop_
_entity_poly.entity_id
_entity_poly.type
_entity_poly.pdbx_seq_one_letter_code
_entity_poly.pdbx_strand_id
1 'polypeptide(L)'
;MRKELQKICGERGFSAEEIKQLFSFLARLAPSERQTFFLILKGFPEYLPVFKEILAAKLDFIKQSSHVKLADILNEEEKILTKTIADLNQK
;
A
#
# COMPACT_ATOMS: atom_id res chain seq x y z
N MET A 1 6.22 -20.33 -2.86
CA MET A 1 6.39 -19.01 -2.22
C MET A 1 5.29 -18.68 -1.19
N ARG A 2 3.98 -18.73 -1.54
CA ARG A 2 2.87 -18.43 -0.60
C ARG A 2 2.87 -19.25 0.69
N LYS A 3 3.00 -20.58 0.59
CA LYS A 3 3.02 -21.48 1.78
C LYS A 3 4.23 -21.24 2.69
N GLU A 4 5.39 -20.92 2.12
CA GLU A 4 6.63 -20.67 2.88
C GLU A 4 6.55 -19.34 3.63
N LEU A 5 6.08 -18.27 2.99
CA LEU A 5 5.88 -16.99 3.65
C LEU A 5 4.82 -17.09 4.76
N GLN A 6 3.73 -17.83 4.53
CA GLN A 6 2.69 -18.06 5.55
C GLN A 6 3.24 -18.80 6.78
N LYS A 7 4.13 -19.79 6.56
CA LYS A 7 4.81 -20.51 7.64
C LYS A 7 5.73 -19.57 8.43
N ILE A 8 6.58 -18.80 7.74
CA ILE A 8 7.48 -17.82 8.37
C ILE A 8 6.67 -16.80 9.17
N CYS A 9 5.61 -16.24 8.61
CA CYS A 9 4.76 -15.29 9.34
C CYS A 9 4.09 -15.94 10.57
N GLY A 10 3.63 -17.19 10.47
CA GLY A 10 3.11 -17.93 11.61
C GLY A 10 4.16 -18.14 12.72
N GLU A 11 5.36 -18.57 12.34
CA GLU A 11 6.50 -18.77 13.27
C GLU A 11 6.96 -17.44 13.92
N ARG A 12 6.76 -16.32 13.23
CA ARG A 12 7.11 -14.97 13.70
C ARG A 12 5.97 -14.28 14.45
N GLY A 13 4.87 -14.97 14.76
CA GLY A 13 3.76 -14.44 15.56
C GLY A 13 2.88 -13.43 14.84
N PHE A 14 2.70 -13.57 13.52
CA PHE A 14 1.64 -12.85 12.81
C PHE A 14 0.30 -13.56 13.00
N SER A 15 -0.75 -12.78 13.25
CA SER A 15 -2.12 -13.26 13.23
C SER A 15 -2.57 -13.62 11.81
N ALA A 16 -3.61 -14.45 11.69
CA ALA A 16 -4.17 -14.82 10.39
C ALA A 16 -4.65 -13.60 9.58
N GLU A 17 -5.09 -12.54 10.26
CA GLU A 17 -5.54 -11.30 9.65
C GLU A 17 -4.37 -10.48 9.09
N GLU A 18 -3.28 -10.32 9.85
CA GLU A 18 -2.06 -9.65 9.37
C GLU A 18 -1.46 -10.41 8.17
N ILE A 19 -1.46 -11.75 8.21
CA ILE A 19 -0.99 -12.58 7.09
C ILE A 19 -1.83 -12.31 5.83
N LYS A 20 -3.15 -12.26 5.98
CA LYS A 20 -4.07 -12.00 4.86
C LYS A 20 -3.83 -10.62 4.25
N GLN A 21 -3.62 -9.61 5.09
CA GLN A 21 -3.30 -8.24 4.67
C GLN A 21 -1.92 -8.16 3.99
N LEU A 22 -0.90 -8.83 4.55
CA LEU A 22 0.43 -8.92 3.96
C LEU A 22 0.38 -9.55 2.57
N PHE A 23 -0.38 -10.62 2.37
CA PHE A 23 -0.57 -11.22 1.05
C PHE A 23 -1.29 -10.28 0.08
N SER A 24 -2.29 -9.55 0.55
CA SER A 24 -2.98 -8.54 -0.26
C SER A 24 -2.05 -7.41 -0.67
N PHE A 25 -1.13 -7.00 0.21
CA PHE A 25 -0.13 -5.98 -0.07
C PHE A 25 0.91 -6.49 -1.07
N LEU A 26 1.48 -7.67 -0.82
CA LEU A 26 2.42 -8.33 -1.72
C LEU A 26 1.84 -8.53 -3.11
N ALA A 27 0.55 -8.88 -3.24
CA ALA A 27 -0.12 -9.03 -4.52
C ALA A 27 -0.14 -7.76 -5.39
N ARG A 28 -0.03 -6.57 -4.77
CA ARG A 28 -0.01 -5.27 -5.45
C ARG A 28 1.39 -4.79 -5.83
N LEU A 29 2.43 -5.38 -5.24
CA LEU A 29 3.82 -5.06 -5.54
C LEU A 29 4.30 -5.73 -6.82
N ALA A 30 5.35 -5.17 -7.43
CA ALA A 30 6.04 -5.79 -8.55
C ALA A 30 6.72 -7.11 -8.12
N PRO A 31 6.95 -8.07 -9.03
CA PRO A 31 7.57 -9.35 -8.70
C PRO A 31 8.93 -9.22 -8.00
N SER A 32 9.76 -8.26 -8.44
CA SER A 32 11.06 -7.93 -7.85
C SER A 32 10.93 -7.45 -6.41
N GLU A 33 9.99 -6.55 -6.14
CA GLU A 33 9.71 -6.03 -4.79
C GLU A 33 9.19 -7.13 -3.84
N ARG A 34 8.33 -8.03 -4.34
CA ARG A 34 7.87 -9.19 -3.55
C ARG A 34 9.02 -10.10 -3.13
N GLN A 35 10.00 -10.28 -4.01
CA GLN A 35 11.14 -11.15 -3.77
C GLN A 35 12.10 -10.53 -2.75
N THR A 36 12.34 -9.22 -2.84
CA THR A 36 13.05 -8.45 -1.81
C THR A 36 12.34 -8.52 -0.46
N PHE A 37 11.01 -8.32 -0.44
CA PHE A 37 10.19 -8.45 0.77
C PHE A 37 10.33 -9.83 1.43
N PHE A 38 10.29 -10.88 0.61
CA PHE A 38 10.44 -12.25 1.07
C PHE A 38 11.82 -12.50 1.69
N LEU A 39 12.88 -12.00 1.06
CA LEU A 39 14.26 -12.12 1.56
C LEU A 39 14.45 -11.38 2.89
N ILE A 40 13.86 -10.19 3.04
CA ILE A 40 13.93 -9.42 4.29
C ILE A 40 13.22 -10.16 5.41
N LEU A 41 11.99 -10.63 5.18
CA LEU A 41 11.23 -11.39 6.19
C LEU A 41 11.95 -12.67 6.61
N LYS A 42 12.61 -13.35 5.66
CA LYS A 42 13.36 -14.59 5.93
C LYS A 42 14.68 -14.33 6.64
N GLY A 43 15.48 -13.38 6.13
CA GLY A 43 16.86 -13.16 6.55
C GLY A 43 17.04 -12.23 7.77
N PHE A 44 16.05 -11.38 8.07
CA PHE A 44 16.22 -10.28 9.02
C PHE A 44 15.09 -10.24 10.06
N PRO A 45 15.09 -11.17 11.04
CA PRO A 45 14.08 -11.25 12.10
C PRO A 45 14.02 -10.03 13.03
N GLU A 46 15.16 -9.37 13.25
CA GLU A 46 15.25 -8.21 14.14
C GLU A 46 14.47 -6.99 13.64
N TYR A 47 14.25 -6.87 12.32
CA TYR A 47 13.51 -5.76 11.70
C TYR A 47 12.01 -6.02 11.58
N LEU A 48 11.55 -7.19 12.01
CA LEU A 48 10.16 -7.61 11.90
C LEU A 48 9.16 -6.72 12.65
N PRO A 49 9.46 -6.15 13.84
CA PRO A 49 8.58 -5.19 14.52
C PRO A 49 8.41 -3.90 13.70
N VAL A 50 9.52 -3.32 13.25
CA VAL A 50 9.55 -2.12 12.40
C VAL A 50 8.77 -2.36 11.11
N PHE A 51 8.88 -3.58 10.57
CA PHE A 51 8.15 -3.96 9.37
C PHE A 51 6.64 -4.06 9.59
N LYS A 52 6.20 -4.58 10.75
CA LYS A 52 4.79 -4.59 11.13
C LYS A 52 4.25 -3.16 11.24
N GLU A 53 5.02 -2.24 11.80
CA GLU A 53 4.64 -0.82 11.88
C GLU A 53 4.53 -0.17 10.50
N ILE A 54 5.51 -0.39 9.62
CA ILE A 54 5.47 0.14 8.25
C ILE A 54 4.30 -0.45 7.45
N LEU A 55 4.05 -1.76 7.60
CA LEU A 55 2.93 -2.42 6.94
C LEU A 55 1.59 -1.87 7.45
N ALA A 56 1.45 -1.70 8.77
CA ALA A 56 0.26 -1.10 9.37
C ALA A 56 0.05 0.34 8.87
N ALA A 57 1.10 1.17 8.85
CA ALA A 57 1.04 2.54 8.35
C ALA A 57 0.68 2.61 6.86
N LYS A 58 1.26 1.75 6.02
CA LYS A 58 0.91 1.67 4.59
C LYS A 58 -0.51 1.18 4.37
N LEU A 59 -0.99 0.23 5.18
CA LEU A 59 -2.37 -0.26 5.09
C LEU A 59 -3.38 0.78 5.58
N ASP A 60 -3.03 1.57 6.59
CA ASP A 60 -3.86 2.70 7.07
C ASP A 60 -3.94 3.79 6.00
N PHE A 61 -2.81 4.11 5.35
CA PHE A 61 -2.79 5.00 4.19
C PHE A 61 -3.66 4.49 3.04
N ILE A 62 -3.67 3.18 2.77
CA ILE A 62 -4.53 2.55 1.75
C ILE A 62 -6.03 2.58 2.18
N LYS A 63 -6.33 2.47 3.47
CA LYS A 63 -7.70 2.64 3.99
C LYS A 63 -8.17 4.10 3.93
N GLN A 64 -7.28 5.06 4.20
CA GLN A 64 -7.59 6.49 4.12
C GLN A 64 -7.67 7.00 2.68
N SER A 65 -6.87 6.44 1.77
CA SER A 65 -7.02 6.63 0.32
C SER A 65 -8.17 5.78 -0.22
N SER A 66 -9.35 6.01 0.35
CA SER A 66 -10.59 5.82 -0.40
C SER A 66 -10.41 6.58 -1.71
N HIS A 67 -10.25 5.84 -2.80
CA HIS A 67 -10.14 6.35 -4.18
C HIS A 67 -11.19 7.41 -4.52
N VAL A 68 -12.29 7.44 -3.77
CA VAL A 68 -13.35 8.44 -3.83
C VAL A 68 -12.80 9.85 -3.56
N LYS A 69 -12.01 10.06 -2.48
CA LYS A 69 -11.54 11.41 -2.12
C LYS A 69 -10.50 11.97 -3.08
N LEU A 70 -9.58 11.14 -3.60
CA LEU A 70 -8.60 11.59 -4.57
C LEU A 70 -9.25 11.92 -5.92
N ALA A 71 -10.21 11.10 -6.36
CA ALA A 71 -10.97 11.38 -7.58
C ALA A 71 -11.83 12.64 -7.45
N ASP A 72 -12.50 12.85 -6.31
CA ASP A 72 -13.27 14.07 -6.05
C ASP A 72 -12.38 15.33 -6.03
N ILE A 73 -11.21 15.28 -5.38
CA ILE A 73 -10.26 16.40 -5.37
C ILE A 73 -9.72 16.68 -6.78
N LEU A 74 -9.34 15.65 -7.54
CA LEU A 74 -8.88 15.81 -8.93
C LEU A 74 -9.97 16.40 -9.84
N ASN A 75 -11.22 16.02 -9.63
CA ASN A 75 -12.36 16.50 -10.42
C ASN A 75 -12.76 17.95 -10.05
N GLU A 76 -12.62 18.35 -8.79
CA GLU A 76 -12.76 19.76 -8.38
C GLU A 76 -11.64 20.64 -8.96
N GLU A 77 -10.39 20.19 -8.90
CA GLU A 77 -9.25 20.92 -9.47
C GLU A 77 -9.36 21.04 -11.00
N GLU A 78 -9.80 19.98 -11.69
CA GLU A 78 -10.02 20.00 -13.15
C GLU A 78 -11.11 21.02 -13.55
N LYS A 79 -12.19 21.14 -12.76
CA LYS A 79 -13.24 22.14 -12.99
C LYS A 79 -12.72 23.56 -12.80
N ILE A 80 -11.90 23.82 -11.78
CA ILE A 80 -11.32 25.13 -11.50
C ILE A 80 -10.37 25.53 -12.64
N LEU A 81 -9.52 24.61 -13.09
CA LEU A 81 -8.61 24.81 -14.22
C LEU A 81 -9.38 25.11 -15.51
N THR A 82 -10.40 24.32 -15.82
CA THR A 82 -11.22 24.52 -17.02
C THR A 82 -11.92 25.88 -17.02
N LYS A 83 -12.46 26.29 -15.87
CA LYS A 83 -13.10 27.61 -15.72
C LYS A 83 -12.12 28.76 -15.89
N THR A 84 -10.90 28.61 -15.37
CA THR A 84 -9.83 29.63 -15.48
C THR A 84 -9.33 29.77 -16.92
N ILE A 85 -9.21 28.66 -17.66
CA ILE A 85 -8.85 28.67 -19.09
C ILE A 85 -9.96 29.33 -19.93
N ALA A 86 -11.23 29.06 -19.62
CA ALA A 86 -12.35 29.70 -20.30
C ALA A 86 -12.39 31.22 -20.08
N ASP A 87 -12.07 31.67 -18.85
CA ASP A 87 -11.98 33.09 -18.49
C ASP A 87 -10.82 33.79 -19.22
N LEU A 88 -9.68 33.09 -19.37
CA LEU A 88 -8.50 33.59 -20.10
C LEU A 88 -8.71 33.68 -21.62
N ASN A 89 -9.51 32.81 -22.23
CA ASN A 89 -9.80 32.81 -23.67
C ASN A 89 -10.95 33.76 -24.09
N GLN A 90 -11.64 34.39 -23.14
CA GLN A 90 -12.70 35.40 -23.42
C GLN A 90 -12.20 36.86 -23.33
N LYS A 91 -10.89 37.07 -23.12
CA LYS A 91 -10.21 38.37 -23.14
C LYS A 91 -9.44 38.57 -24.44
#